data_AF-A0A9E1W4R2-F1
#
_entry.id   AF-A0A9E1W4R2-F1
#
_cell.length_a   1.000
_cell.length_b   1.000
_cell.length_c   1.000
_cell.angle_alpha   90.00
_cell.angle_beta   90.00
_cell.angle_gamma   90.00
#
_symmetry.space_group_name_H-M   'P 1'
#
loop_
_entity.id
_entity.type
_entity.pdbx_description
1 polymer ?
#
loop_
_entity_poly.entity_id
_entity_poly.type
_entity_poly.pdbx_seq_one_letter_code
_entity_poly.pdbx_strand_id
1 'polypeptide(L)'
;MGHALVIVESPAKARKIGEYLGDGYVVESSIGHIRDLPRGAADVPKAYKGEKWARLGIDVDNDFKPLYVVSSDKKEQIKKLKALMKDADTLYLATDKDREGEAIAWHLLEVLSPPGNVEVHRMVFTEITEKAIHEALNDPRELDRKMVDAQEARRMLDRLYGYEISPVLWKKVMPRLSAGRVQSVATRIVVQRERERMAFKAASYWD
;
A
#
# COMPACT_ATOMS: atom_id res chain seq x y z
N MET A 1 24.35 -18.79 14.90
CA MET A 1 23.09 -18.10 15.29
C MET A 1 22.47 -17.65 13.99
N GLY A 2 21.23 -18.06 13.71
CA GLY A 2 20.60 -17.72 12.43
C GLY A 2 20.42 -16.20 12.30
N HIS A 3 20.62 -15.68 11.10
CA HIS A 3 20.52 -14.25 10.82
C HIS A 3 19.11 -13.95 10.26
N ALA A 4 18.35 -13.09 10.93
CA ALA A 4 16.97 -12.79 10.53
C ALA A 4 16.84 -11.38 9.93
N LEU A 5 16.17 -11.27 8.78
CA LEU A 5 15.79 -9.99 8.19
C LEU A 5 14.36 -9.64 8.59
N VAL A 6 14.16 -8.48 9.20
CA VAL A 6 12.84 -7.96 9.58
C VAL A 6 12.53 -6.75 8.70
N ILE A 7 11.42 -6.80 7.96
CA ILE A 7 11.00 -5.71 7.09
C ILE A 7 9.75 -5.03 7.65
N VAL A 8 9.86 -3.74 7.93
CA VAL A 8 8.76 -2.86 8.36
C VAL A 8 8.43 -1.81 7.30
N GLU A 9 7.35 -1.06 7.46
CA GLU A 9 6.95 -0.05 6.47
C GLU A 9 7.75 1.27 6.52
N SER A 10 8.26 1.67 7.69
CA SER A 10 8.84 3.01 7.89
C SER A 10 10.20 2.99 8.59
N PRO A 11 11.12 3.92 8.26
CA PRO A 11 12.44 3.97 8.90
C PRO A 11 12.38 4.22 10.42
N ALA A 12 11.37 4.94 10.89
CA ALA A 12 11.18 5.19 12.31
C ALA A 12 10.87 3.90 13.07
N LYS A 13 9.96 3.07 12.54
CA LYS A 13 9.67 1.73 13.08
C LYS A 13 10.90 0.83 13.03
N ALA A 14 11.68 0.88 11.95
CA ALA A 14 12.86 0.03 11.79
C ALA A 14 13.88 0.28 12.91
N ARG A 15 14.18 1.56 13.19
CA ARG A 15 15.07 1.94 14.30
C ARG A 15 14.53 1.44 15.64
N LYS A 16 13.25 1.69 15.92
CA LYS A 16 12.65 1.35 17.22
C LYS A 16 12.59 -0.15 17.48
N ILE A 17 12.22 -0.94 16.47
CA ILE A 17 12.18 -2.41 16.58
C ILE A 17 13.59 -2.99 16.65
N GLY A 18 14.55 -2.43 15.91
CA GLY A 18 15.96 -2.81 16.00
C GLY A 18 16.53 -2.67 17.41
N GLU A 19 16.15 -1.60 18.14
CA GLU A 19 16.53 -1.43 19.56
C GLU A 19 16.03 -2.56 20.47
N TYR A 20 14.87 -3.16 20.17
CA TYR A 20 14.28 -4.23 20.98
C TYR A 20 14.81 -5.62 20.62
N LEU A 21 15.08 -5.88 19.34
CA LEU A 21 15.49 -7.20 18.88
C LEU A 21 16.97 -7.52 19.13
N GLY A 22 17.82 -6.50 19.12
CA GLY A 22 19.25 -6.64 19.38
C GLY A 22 20.00 -7.47 18.33
N ASP A 23 21.09 -8.10 18.78
CA ASP A 23 22.00 -8.83 17.90
C ASP A 23 21.34 -10.08 17.30
N GLY A 24 21.57 -10.30 16.00
CA GLY A 24 20.99 -11.42 15.23
C GLY A 24 19.83 -11.03 14.31
N TYR A 25 19.31 -9.80 14.44
CA TYR A 25 18.28 -9.26 13.57
C TYR A 25 18.78 -8.05 12.79
N VAL A 26 18.51 -8.03 11.48
CA VAL A 26 18.64 -6.85 10.64
C VAL A 26 17.25 -6.30 10.37
N VAL A 27 16.95 -5.12 10.92
CA VAL A 27 15.64 -4.48 10.75
C VAL A 27 15.74 -3.36 9.70
N GLU A 28 14.96 -3.49 8.64
CA GLU A 28 14.95 -2.54 7.52
C GLU A 28 13.53 -2.12 7.13
N SER A 29 13.44 -0.98 6.43
CA SER A 29 12.18 -0.40 6.00
C SER A 29 11.91 -0.67 4.52
N SER A 30 10.67 -0.97 4.12
CA SER A 30 10.24 -0.98 2.72
C SER A 30 10.03 0.44 2.16
N ILE A 31 9.95 1.44 3.05
CA ILE A 31 9.59 2.83 2.74
C ILE A 31 8.19 2.87 2.10
N GLY A 32 7.23 2.22 2.76
CA GLY A 32 5.84 2.06 2.33
C GLY A 32 5.67 1.03 1.21
N HIS A 33 4.76 1.31 0.28
CA HIS A 33 4.48 0.45 -0.87
C HIS A 33 5.68 0.41 -1.84
N ILE A 34 6.05 -0.80 -2.26
CA ILE A 34 7.15 -1.03 -3.21
C ILE A 34 6.68 -1.25 -4.66
N ARG A 35 5.40 -1.58 -4.82
CA ARG A 35 4.71 -1.69 -6.11
C ARG A 35 3.40 -0.93 -6.09
N ASP A 36 2.96 -0.52 -7.27
CA ASP A 36 1.63 0.04 -7.50
C ASP A 36 1.22 -0.25 -8.95
N LEU A 37 -0.02 0.07 -9.30
CA LEU A 37 -0.48 0.11 -10.67
C LEU A 37 0.23 1.25 -11.46
N PRO A 38 0.55 1.07 -12.76
CA PRO A 38 1.18 2.10 -13.60
C PRO A 38 0.52 3.47 -13.45
N ARG A 39 1.31 4.53 -13.26
CA ARG A 39 0.78 5.90 -13.18
C ARG A 39 0.64 6.54 -14.56
N GLY A 40 1.40 6.05 -15.52
CA GLY A 40 1.31 6.46 -16.92
C GLY A 40 1.95 5.46 -17.86
N ALA A 41 1.99 5.80 -19.15
CA ALA A 41 2.54 4.93 -20.20
C ALA A 41 4.04 4.60 -20.02
N ALA A 42 4.79 5.46 -19.32
CA ALA A 42 6.21 5.25 -19.04
C ALA A 42 6.46 4.07 -18.07
N ASP A 43 5.51 3.82 -17.16
CA ASP A 43 5.64 2.76 -16.16
C ASP A 43 5.28 1.37 -16.70
N VAL A 44 4.58 1.32 -17.85
CA VAL A 44 4.13 0.06 -18.45
C VAL A 44 5.34 -0.75 -18.96
N PRO A 45 5.55 -1.97 -18.45
CA PRO A 45 6.65 -2.83 -18.89
C PRO A 45 6.53 -3.15 -20.38
N LYS A 46 7.68 -3.36 -21.05
CA LYS A 46 7.72 -3.63 -22.51
C LYS A 46 6.79 -4.78 -22.94
N ALA A 47 6.67 -5.82 -22.11
CA ALA A 47 5.80 -6.97 -22.36
C ALA A 47 4.32 -6.61 -22.50
N TYR A 48 3.86 -5.52 -21.86
CA TYR A 48 2.46 -5.11 -21.83
C TYR A 48 2.18 -3.82 -22.62
N LYS A 49 3.17 -3.24 -23.31
CA LYS A 49 3.00 -1.95 -24.03
C LYS A 49 2.00 -1.99 -25.19
N GLY A 50 1.73 -3.17 -25.75
CA GLY A 50 0.72 -3.36 -26.80
C GLY A 50 -0.71 -3.51 -26.25
N GLU A 51 -0.85 -3.75 -24.95
CA GLU A 51 -2.13 -4.02 -24.32
C GLU A 51 -2.87 -2.72 -23.99
N LYS A 52 -4.11 -2.59 -24.48
CA LYS A 52 -4.92 -1.38 -24.28
C LYS A 52 -5.21 -1.10 -22.80
N TRP A 53 -5.36 -2.16 -22.01
CA TRP A 53 -5.65 -2.10 -20.58
C TRP A 53 -4.40 -1.82 -19.72
N ALA A 54 -3.19 -1.96 -20.26
CA ALA A 54 -1.96 -1.86 -19.46
C ALA A 54 -1.73 -0.46 -18.87
N ARG A 55 -2.19 0.60 -19.55
CA ARG A 55 -2.12 1.97 -18.99
C ARG A 55 -3.11 2.16 -17.84
N LEU A 56 -4.28 1.53 -17.91
CA LEU A 56 -5.23 1.44 -16.80
C LEU A 56 -4.64 0.60 -15.66
N GLY A 57 -3.84 -0.41 -16.01
CA GLY A 57 -3.19 -1.33 -15.08
C GLY A 57 -4.10 -2.43 -14.56
N ILE A 58 -5.31 -2.58 -15.13
CA ILE A 58 -6.30 -3.59 -14.73
C ILE A 58 -6.88 -4.18 -16.00
N ASP A 59 -6.73 -5.49 -16.16
CA ASP A 59 -7.34 -6.23 -17.26
C ASP A 59 -8.77 -6.63 -16.89
N VAL A 60 -9.72 -5.75 -17.20
CA VAL A 60 -11.15 -5.94 -16.84
C VAL A 60 -11.82 -7.10 -17.57
N ASP A 61 -11.26 -7.53 -18.71
CA ASP A 61 -11.80 -8.62 -19.52
C ASP A 61 -11.27 -9.99 -19.06
N ASN A 62 -10.23 -10.00 -18.21
CA ASN A 62 -9.60 -11.22 -17.71
C ASN A 62 -9.52 -11.22 -16.18
N ASP A 63 -10.68 -11.30 -15.52
CA ASP A 63 -10.82 -11.40 -14.05
C ASP A 63 -10.18 -10.25 -13.26
N PHE A 64 -10.17 -9.04 -13.83
CA PHE A 64 -9.59 -7.84 -13.21
C PHE A 64 -8.10 -7.99 -12.84
N LYS A 65 -7.33 -8.78 -13.60
CA LYS A 65 -5.90 -9.00 -13.32
C LYS A 65 -5.14 -7.67 -13.23
N PRO A 66 -4.51 -7.36 -12.07
CA PRO A 66 -3.76 -6.12 -11.92
C PRO A 66 -2.36 -6.25 -12.52
N LEU A 67 -1.90 -5.20 -13.20
CA LEU A 67 -0.51 -5.02 -13.58
C LEU A 67 0.19 -4.21 -12.50
N TYR A 68 0.91 -4.89 -11.61
CA TYR A 68 1.77 -4.22 -10.64
C TYR A 68 3.16 -3.95 -11.21
N VAL A 69 3.63 -2.73 -11.01
CA VAL A 69 4.96 -2.29 -11.40
C VAL A 69 5.72 -1.81 -10.17
N VAL A 70 7.01 -2.10 -10.13
CA VAL A 70 7.90 -1.57 -9.10
C VAL A 70 8.09 -0.08 -9.34
N SER A 71 7.78 0.73 -8.32
CA SER A 71 7.98 2.17 -8.37
C SER A 71 9.45 2.49 -8.59
N SER A 72 9.76 3.43 -9.50
CA SER A 72 11.14 3.72 -9.90
C SER A 72 12.03 4.17 -8.74
N ASP A 73 11.45 4.90 -7.79
CA ASP A 73 12.08 5.40 -6.56
C ASP A 73 12.35 4.30 -5.52
N LYS A 74 11.79 3.09 -5.70
CA LYS A 74 11.94 1.97 -4.77
C LYS A 74 12.95 0.92 -5.23
N LYS A 75 13.52 1.07 -6.42
CA LYS A 75 14.44 0.07 -7.01
C LYS A 75 15.69 -0.16 -6.16
N GLU A 76 16.33 0.90 -5.70
CA GLU A 76 17.52 0.79 -4.82
C GLU A 76 17.17 0.14 -3.48
N GLN A 77 16.00 0.47 -2.91
CA GLN A 77 15.54 -0.15 -1.67
C GLN A 77 15.28 -1.65 -1.85
N ILE A 78 14.62 -2.06 -2.93
CA ILE A 78 14.41 -3.48 -3.24
C ILE A 78 15.75 -4.19 -3.45
N LYS A 79 16.71 -3.56 -4.14
CA LYS A 79 18.06 -4.13 -4.32
C LYS A 79 18.76 -4.34 -2.98
N LYS A 80 18.66 -3.38 -2.05
CA LYS A 80 19.17 -3.49 -0.68
C LYS A 80 18.50 -4.64 0.07
N LEU A 81 17.17 -4.71 0.06
CA LEU A 81 16.42 -5.78 0.73
C LEU A 81 16.76 -7.16 0.16
N LYS A 82 16.92 -7.29 -1.16
CA LYS A 82 17.36 -8.53 -1.81
C LYS A 82 18.78 -8.93 -1.43
N ALA A 83 19.68 -7.96 -1.22
CA ALA A 83 21.04 -8.25 -0.77
C ALA A 83 21.00 -8.81 0.66
N LEU A 84 20.33 -8.13 1.58
CA LEU A 84 20.21 -8.56 2.98
C LEU A 84 19.50 -9.91 3.14
N MET A 85 18.51 -10.18 2.29
CA MET A 85 17.78 -11.46 2.30
C MET A 85 18.66 -12.65 1.91
N LYS A 86 19.71 -12.46 1.10
CA LYS A 86 20.62 -13.56 0.74
C LYS A 86 21.44 -14.06 1.92
N ASP A 87 21.70 -13.17 2.88
CA ASP A 87 22.48 -13.47 4.08
C ASP A 87 21.59 -13.85 5.27
N ALA A 88 20.26 -13.90 5.08
CA ALA A 88 19.30 -14.21 6.12
C ALA A 88 18.74 -15.64 5.98
N ASP A 89 18.61 -16.33 7.10
CA ASP A 89 17.95 -17.64 7.20
C ASP A 89 16.43 -17.49 7.33
N THR A 90 15.98 -16.35 7.89
CA THR A 90 14.57 -16.08 8.15
C THR A 90 14.19 -14.66 7.74
N LEU A 91 13.01 -14.50 7.15
CA LEU A 91 12.38 -13.24 6.76
C LEU A 91 11.11 -12.99 7.59
N TYR A 92 11.11 -11.96 8.41
CA TYR A 92 9.93 -11.47 9.11
C TYR A 92 9.31 -10.28 8.39
N LEU A 93 8.04 -10.40 8.02
CA LEU A 93 7.23 -9.31 7.47
C LEU A 93 6.47 -8.63 8.62
N ALA A 94 6.98 -7.50 9.07
CA ALA A 94 6.59 -6.76 10.26
C ALA A 94 5.80 -5.48 9.93
N THR A 95 4.91 -5.56 8.94
CA THR A 95 4.02 -4.46 8.56
C THR A 95 2.79 -4.40 9.48
N ASP A 96 2.06 -3.30 9.42
CA ASP A 96 0.94 -3.01 10.31
C ASP A 96 -0.17 -4.06 10.24
N LYS A 97 -0.90 -4.23 11.35
CA LYS A 97 -2.02 -5.18 11.48
C LYS A 97 -3.30 -4.61 10.86
N ASP A 98 -3.22 -4.25 9.59
CA ASP A 98 -4.37 -3.85 8.78
C ASP A 98 -4.22 -4.37 7.33
N ARG A 99 -5.22 -4.09 6.49
CA ARG A 99 -5.21 -4.56 5.10
C ARG A 99 -4.11 -3.90 4.25
N GLU A 100 -3.70 -2.67 4.56
CA GLU A 100 -2.64 -1.98 3.81
C GLU A 100 -1.29 -2.61 4.14
N GLY A 101 -1.02 -2.84 5.42
CA GLY A 101 0.14 -3.59 5.89
C GLY A 101 0.19 -4.99 5.32
N GLU A 102 -0.95 -5.70 5.23
CA GLU A 102 -1.02 -7.03 4.63
C GLU A 102 -0.71 -7.02 3.13
N ALA A 103 -1.22 -6.04 2.39
CA ALA A 103 -0.91 -5.87 0.97
C ALA A 103 0.56 -5.51 0.74
N ILE A 104 1.17 -4.69 1.59
CA ILE A 104 2.62 -4.39 1.54
C ILE A 104 3.44 -5.66 1.78
N ALA A 105 3.08 -6.46 2.79
CA ALA A 105 3.74 -7.75 3.08
C ALA A 105 3.63 -8.69 1.89
N TRP A 106 2.44 -8.82 1.29
CA TRP A 106 2.24 -9.62 0.08
C TRP A 106 3.10 -9.11 -1.10
N HIS A 107 3.11 -7.80 -1.34
CA HIS A 107 3.93 -7.23 -2.40
C HIS A 107 5.44 -7.46 -2.19
N LEU A 108 5.91 -7.42 -0.94
CA LEU A 108 7.30 -7.75 -0.59
C LEU A 108 7.62 -9.19 -0.97
N LEU A 109 6.75 -10.16 -0.64
CA LEU A 109 6.94 -11.56 -1.01
C LEU A 109 7.09 -11.75 -2.52
N GLU A 110 6.17 -11.18 -3.29
CA GLU A 110 6.15 -11.29 -4.74
C GLU A 110 7.40 -10.67 -5.39
N VAL A 111 7.89 -9.55 -4.86
CA VAL A 111 9.03 -8.83 -5.44
C VAL A 111 10.36 -9.41 -5.01
N LEU A 112 10.49 -9.74 -3.72
CA LEU A 112 11.72 -10.28 -3.16
C LEU A 112 11.92 -11.72 -3.63
N SER A 113 10.82 -12.48 -3.76
CA SER A 113 10.82 -13.90 -4.14
C SER A 113 11.82 -14.68 -3.29
N PRO A 114 11.55 -14.81 -1.97
CA PRO A 114 12.50 -15.42 -1.04
C PRO A 114 12.92 -16.81 -1.53
N PRO A 115 14.23 -17.12 -1.52
CA PRO A 115 14.72 -18.46 -1.84
C PRO A 115 14.08 -19.53 -0.96
N GLY A 116 13.96 -20.76 -1.46
CA GLY A 116 13.30 -21.85 -0.70
C GLY A 116 13.99 -22.25 0.61
N ASN A 117 15.21 -21.77 0.85
CA ASN A 117 15.94 -21.96 2.11
C ASN A 117 15.73 -20.81 3.11
N VAL A 118 14.93 -19.79 2.78
CA VAL A 118 14.60 -18.68 3.68
C VAL A 118 13.19 -18.89 4.21
N GLU A 119 13.07 -19.09 5.53
CA GLU A 119 11.77 -19.20 6.19
C GLU A 119 11.08 -17.85 6.22
N VAL A 120 9.76 -17.80 5.97
CA VAL A 120 9.02 -16.54 5.93
C VAL A 120 7.93 -16.54 6.99
N HIS A 121 7.89 -15.49 7.81
CA HIS A 121 6.92 -15.30 8.86
C HIS A 121 6.23 -13.94 8.78
N ARG A 122 4.92 -13.90 9.01
CA ARG A 122 4.17 -12.65 9.17
C ARG A 122 4.11 -12.28 10.65
N MET A 123 4.79 -11.21 11.03
CA MET A 123 4.84 -10.69 12.41
C MET A 123 3.88 -9.52 12.56
N VAL A 124 2.85 -9.68 13.40
CA VAL A 124 1.85 -8.62 13.66
C VAL A 124 1.88 -8.17 15.11
N PHE A 125 1.78 -6.87 15.34
CA PHE A 125 1.70 -6.27 16.66
C PHE A 125 0.76 -5.07 16.61
N THR A 126 0.14 -4.75 17.75
CA THR A 126 -0.80 -3.62 17.87
C THR A 126 -0.09 -2.37 18.43
N GLU A 127 0.98 -2.57 19.18
CA GLU A 127 1.79 -1.53 19.79
C GLU A 127 3.28 -1.84 19.66
N ILE A 128 4.12 -0.81 19.76
CA ILE A 128 5.58 -0.91 19.61
C ILE A 128 6.20 -0.82 21.00
N THR A 129 6.14 -1.94 21.73
CA THR A 129 6.80 -2.13 23.02
C THR A 129 7.70 -3.37 22.94
N GLU A 130 8.77 -3.41 23.73
CA GLU A 130 9.71 -4.54 23.75
C GLU A 130 8.98 -5.88 23.95
N LYS A 131 8.07 -5.93 24.93
CA LYS A 131 7.23 -7.09 25.21
C LYS A 131 6.39 -7.51 23.99
N ALA A 132 5.65 -6.57 23.37
CA ALA A 132 4.78 -6.89 22.25
C ALA A 132 5.55 -7.38 21.02
N ILE A 133 6.77 -6.86 20.79
CA ILE A 133 7.62 -7.29 19.68
C ILE A 133 8.15 -8.72 19.91
N HIS A 134 8.61 -9.05 21.12
CA HIS A 134 9.05 -10.42 21.43
C HIS A 134 7.90 -11.43 21.42
N GLU A 135 6.71 -11.05 21.88
CA GLU A 135 5.51 -11.89 21.75
C GLU A 135 5.18 -12.16 20.28
N ALA A 136 5.22 -11.13 19.43
CA ALA A 136 4.94 -11.26 18.00
C ALA A 136 5.97 -12.13 17.24
N LEU A 137 7.22 -12.17 17.70
CA LEU A 137 8.24 -13.06 17.15
C LEU A 137 7.99 -14.54 17.49
N ASN A 138 7.45 -14.81 18.68
CA ASN A 138 7.22 -16.17 19.15
C ASN A 138 5.91 -16.78 18.61
N ASP A 139 4.98 -15.95 18.14
CA ASP A 139 3.70 -16.37 17.57
C ASP A 139 3.46 -15.70 16.20
N PRO A 140 4.28 -16.03 15.18
CA PRO A 140 4.06 -15.54 13.83
C PRO A 140 2.81 -16.18 13.24
N ARG A 141 2.14 -15.44 12.35
CA ARG A 141 1.00 -15.95 11.59
C ARG A 141 1.36 -16.16 10.13
N GLU A 142 0.40 -16.73 9.39
CA GLU A 142 0.41 -16.76 7.94
C GLU A 142 -0.15 -15.46 7.35
N LEU A 143 0.21 -15.19 6.10
CA LEU A 143 -0.33 -14.06 5.33
C LEU A 143 -1.84 -14.26 5.08
N ASP A 144 -2.65 -13.28 5.45
CA ASP A 144 -4.10 -13.29 5.22
C ASP A 144 -4.43 -12.83 3.80
N ARG A 145 -4.62 -13.80 2.89
CA ARG A 145 -5.01 -13.52 1.51
C ARG A 145 -6.31 -12.73 1.38
N LYS A 146 -7.29 -12.91 2.27
CA LYS A 146 -8.56 -12.17 2.18
C LYS A 146 -8.38 -10.68 2.47
N MET A 147 -7.45 -10.34 3.36
CA MET A 147 -7.10 -8.94 3.62
C MET A 147 -6.39 -8.31 2.43
N VAL A 148 -5.47 -9.06 1.79
CA VAL A 148 -4.82 -8.64 0.54
C VAL A 148 -5.86 -8.39 -0.54
N ASP A 149 -6.71 -9.38 -0.82
CA ASP A 149 -7.75 -9.28 -1.86
C ASP A 149 -8.70 -8.10 -1.60
N ALA A 150 -9.04 -7.82 -0.34
CA ALA A 150 -9.86 -6.67 0.04
C ALA A 150 -9.16 -5.31 -0.21
N GLN A 151 -7.85 -5.24 0.00
CA GLN A 151 -7.06 -4.06 -0.33
C GLN A 151 -6.97 -3.87 -1.84
N GLU A 152 -6.69 -4.95 -2.59
CA GLU A 152 -6.61 -4.94 -4.05
C GLU A 152 -7.95 -4.55 -4.69
N ALA A 153 -9.06 -5.10 -4.20
CA ALA A 153 -10.40 -4.75 -4.66
C ALA A 153 -10.69 -3.24 -4.50
N ARG A 154 -10.31 -2.65 -3.36
CA ARG A 154 -10.42 -1.21 -3.14
C ARG A 154 -9.51 -0.43 -4.09
N ARG A 155 -8.25 -0.87 -4.25
CA ARG A 155 -7.26 -0.24 -5.13
C ARG A 155 -7.72 -0.21 -6.58
N MET A 156 -8.32 -1.30 -7.04
CA MET A 156 -8.88 -1.46 -8.38
C MET A 156 -10.15 -0.62 -8.57
N LEU A 157 -11.06 -0.63 -7.59
CA LEU A 157 -12.26 0.20 -7.62
C LEU A 157 -11.90 1.69 -7.73
N ASP A 158 -10.97 2.17 -6.91
CA ASP A 158 -10.56 3.57 -6.94
C ASP A 158 -9.83 3.92 -8.25
N ARG A 159 -9.10 2.97 -8.85
CA ARG A 159 -8.48 3.13 -10.18
C ARG A 159 -9.54 3.27 -11.28
N LEU A 160 -10.51 2.35 -11.35
CA LEU A 160 -11.58 2.39 -12.34
C LEU A 160 -12.40 3.68 -12.21
N TYR A 161 -12.78 4.04 -10.98
CA TYR A 161 -13.53 5.28 -10.73
C TYR A 161 -12.77 6.52 -11.22
N GLY A 162 -11.49 6.66 -10.82
CA GLY A 162 -10.70 7.81 -11.20
C GLY A 162 -10.48 7.90 -12.71
N TYR A 163 -10.19 6.76 -13.35
CA TYR A 163 -9.80 6.71 -14.76
C TYR A 163 -10.99 6.93 -15.71
N GLU A 164 -12.17 6.40 -15.37
CA GLU A 164 -13.39 6.57 -16.17
C GLU A 164 -14.02 7.97 -15.99
N ILE A 165 -14.01 8.50 -14.77
CA ILE A 165 -14.75 9.73 -14.45
C ILE A 165 -13.93 11.00 -14.69
N SER A 166 -12.60 10.98 -14.48
CA SER A 166 -11.78 12.19 -14.67
C SER A 166 -11.87 12.79 -16.09
N PRO A 167 -11.86 11.99 -17.19
CA PRO A 167 -12.03 12.52 -18.54
C PRO A 167 -13.35 13.26 -18.77
N VAL A 168 -14.42 12.88 -18.06
CA VAL A 168 -15.71 13.59 -18.10
C VAL A 168 -15.57 14.97 -17.47
N LEU A 169 -14.91 15.08 -16.32
CA LEU A 169 -14.65 16.36 -15.66
C LEU A 169 -13.82 17.30 -16.54
N TRP A 170 -12.84 16.77 -17.28
CA TRP A 170 -12.02 17.59 -18.19
C TRP A 170 -12.83 18.20 -19.33
N LYS A 171 -13.76 17.42 -19.89
CA LYS A 171 -14.61 17.86 -21.00
C LYS A 171 -15.74 18.80 -20.56
N LYS A 172 -16.21 18.67 -19.31
CA LYS A 172 -17.45 19.33 -18.83
C LYS A 172 -17.22 20.45 -17.82
N VAL A 173 -16.07 20.47 -17.14
CA VAL A 173 -15.77 21.43 -16.07
C VAL A 173 -14.45 22.13 -16.35
N MET A 174 -13.31 21.45 -16.19
CA MET A 174 -11.98 22.02 -16.41
C MET A 174 -10.93 20.92 -16.59
N PRO A 175 -9.93 21.11 -17.49
CA PRO A 175 -8.79 20.20 -17.59
C PRO A 175 -8.05 20.02 -16.26
N ARG A 176 -7.43 18.85 -16.07
CA ARG A 176 -6.59 18.51 -14.91
C ARG A 176 -7.34 18.33 -13.57
N LEU A 177 -8.66 18.31 -13.56
CA LEU A 177 -9.43 17.88 -12.39
C LEU A 177 -9.32 16.36 -12.18
N SER A 178 -9.33 15.92 -10.93
CA SER A 178 -9.33 14.49 -10.58
C SER A 178 -10.69 14.08 -10.03
N ALA A 179 -11.19 12.94 -10.51
CA ALA A 179 -12.34 12.28 -9.90
C ALA A 179 -11.86 11.38 -8.76
N GLY A 180 -12.43 11.57 -7.57
CA GLY A 180 -12.17 10.74 -6.41
C GLY A 180 -13.48 10.27 -5.78
N ARG A 181 -13.67 8.96 -5.65
CA ARG A 181 -14.89 8.35 -5.10
C ARG A 181 -15.22 8.88 -3.71
N VAL A 182 -14.23 8.88 -2.81
CA VAL A 182 -14.38 9.37 -1.43
C VAL A 182 -14.30 10.90 -1.36
N GLN A 183 -13.35 11.50 -2.11
CA GLN A 183 -13.12 12.94 -2.08
C GLN A 183 -14.34 13.73 -2.59
N SER A 184 -15.00 13.28 -3.65
CA SER A 184 -16.19 13.94 -4.19
C SER A 184 -17.37 13.99 -3.21
N VAL A 185 -17.55 12.96 -2.38
CA VAL A 185 -18.56 12.95 -1.30
C VAL A 185 -18.18 13.93 -0.20
N ALA A 186 -16.91 13.97 0.21
CA ALA A 186 -16.45 14.95 1.20
C ALA A 186 -16.65 16.40 0.71
N THR A 187 -16.28 16.68 -0.55
CA THR A 187 -16.55 17.98 -1.19
C THR A 187 -18.06 18.29 -1.22
N ARG A 188 -18.90 17.30 -1.54
CA ARG A 188 -20.36 17.46 -1.54
C ARG A 188 -20.89 17.88 -0.17
N ILE A 189 -20.41 17.29 0.93
CA ILE A 189 -20.86 17.62 2.30
C ILE A 189 -20.58 19.10 2.59
N VAL A 190 -19.38 19.58 2.28
CA VAL A 190 -19.01 21.00 2.49
C VAL A 190 -19.88 21.92 1.64
N VAL A 191 -20.06 21.60 0.36
CA VAL A 191 -20.90 22.39 -0.56
C VAL A 191 -22.36 22.41 -0.11
N GLN A 192 -22.89 21.30 0.41
CA GLN A 192 -24.27 21.23 0.93
C GLN A 192 -24.44 22.17 2.13
N ARG A 193 -23.52 22.13 3.10
CA ARG A 193 -23.55 23.06 4.24
C ARG A 193 -23.48 24.52 3.81
N GLU A 194 -22.66 24.84 2.82
CA GLU A 194 -22.58 26.22 2.34
C GLU A 194 -23.87 26.66 1.63
N ARG A 195 -24.51 25.78 0.87
CA ARG A 195 -25.83 26.06 0.28
C ARG A 195 -26.91 26.30 1.32
N GLU A 196 -26.90 25.55 2.42
CA GLU A 196 -27.78 25.79 3.57
C GLU A 196 -27.57 27.20 4.15
N ARG A 197 -26.31 27.62 4.31
CA ARG A 197 -25.96 28.97 4.79
C ARG A 197 -26.40 30.07 3.83
N MET A 198 -26.20 29.88 2.52
CA MET A 198 -26.62 30.83 1.49
C MET A 198 -28.15 30.99 1.45
N ALA A 199 -28.90 29.92 1.74
CA ALA A 199 -30.37 29.94 1.78
C ALA A 199 -30.95 30.36 3.15
N PHE A 200 -30.10 30.47 4.17
CA PHE A 200 -30.53 30.83 5.52
C PHE A 200 -31.07 32.26 5.56
N LYS A 201 -32.25 32.43 6.15
CA LYS A 201 -32.85 33.74 6.43
C LYS A 201 -32.83 33.96 7.93
N ALA A 202 -32.02 34.90 8.40
CA ALA A 202 -31.94 35.25 9.81
C ALA A 202 -33.27 35.84 10.30
N ALA A 203 -33.64 35.53 11.53
CA ALA A 203 -34.76 36.13 12.24
C ALA A 203 -34.24 36.79 13.53
N SER A 204 -34.75 37.98 13.85
CA SER A 204 -34.48 38.65 15.12
C SER A 204 -35.45 38.17 16.20
N TYR A 205 -34.99 38.12 17.45
CA TYR A 205 -35.80 37.85 18.63
C TYR A 205 -35.29 38.68 19.81
N TRP A 206 -36.09 38.81 20.88
CA TRP A 206 -35.78 39.56 22.10
C TRP A 206 -35.93 38.63 23.31
N ASP A 207 -35.09 38.82 24.35
CA ASP A 207 -35.06 38.06 25.61
C ASP A 207 -35.46 38.89 26.84
#